data_AF-A0A382DWV0-F1
#
_entry.id   AF-A0A382DWV0-F1
#
_cell.length_a   1.000
_cell.length_b   1.000
_cell.length_c   1.000
_cell.angle_alpha   90.00
_cell.angle_beta   90.00
_cell.angle_gamma   90.00
#
_symmetry.space_group_name_H-M   'P 1'
#
loop_
_entity.id
_entity.type
_entity.pdbx_description
1 polymer ?
#
loop_
_entity_poly.entity_id
_entity_poly.type
_entity_poly.pdbx_seq_one_letter_code
_entity_poly.pdbx_strand_id
1 'polypeptide(L)'
;VLLLFVATTATVDWSAGVGAVSSVETVEALRSAVARVADLPRMRSLLVSVDGVMKVEQYFHGAVAHRTANLKSASKSIISVLVGIALDQGYLESVDTTIDEFFPEYLDDPAKGRITVEDLLTM
;
A
#
# COMPACT_ATOMS: atom_id res chain seq x y z
N VAL A 1 -19.53 -0.82 32.18
CA VAL A 1 -18.12 -0.89 31.74
C VAL A 1 -18.01 -0.06 30.47
N LEU A 2 -17.47 1.15 30.58
CA LEU A 2 -17.38 2.12 29.48
C LEU A 2 -16.03 1.89 28.77
N LEU A 3 -16.05 1.33 27.57
CA LEU A 3 -14.84 1.13 26.76
C LEU A 3 -14.49 2.45 26.06
N LEU A 4 -13.43 3.07 26.55
CA LEU A 4 -12.80 4.23 25.94
C LEU A 4 -12.01 3.74 24.71
N PHE A 5 -12.52 3.98 23.51
CA PHE A 5 -11.75 3.80 22.27
C PHE A 5 -10.75 4.95 22.15
N VAL A 6 -9.51 4.74 22.59
CA VAL A 6 -8.39 5.60 22.20
C VAL A 6 -7.94 5.12 20.82
N ALA A 7 -8.58 5.64 19.78
CA ALA A 7 -8.04 5.56 18.43
C ALA A 7 -6.86 6.54 18.38
N THR A 8 -5.64 6.05 18.66
CA THR A 8 -4.44 6.71 18.16
C THR A 8 -4.49 6.63 16.66
N THR A 9 -5.03 7.65 16.02
CA THR A 9 -4.77 7.91 14.61
C THR A 9 -3.28 8.17 14.52
N ALA A 10 -2.49 7.13 14.24
CA ALA A 10 -1.22 7.33 13.58
C ALA A 10 -1.58 7.89 12.20
N THR A 11 -1.80 9.21 12.15
CA THR A 11 -1.67 9.94 10.92
C THR A 11 -0.23 9.68 10.51
N VAL A 12 -0.03 8.82 9.52
CA VAL A 12 1.17 8.93 8.70
C VAL A 12 1.02 10.30 8.08
N ASP A 13 1.58 11.29 8.77
CA ASP A 13 1.73 12.63 8.24
C ASP A 13 2.70 12.43 7.08
N TRP A 14 2.14 12.30 5.88
CA TRP A 14 2.88 12.60 4.68
C TRP A 14 3.10 14.10 4.70
N SER A 15 3.88 14.59 5.67
CA SER A 15 4.45 15.90 5.60
C SER A 15 5.30 15.86 4.34
N ALA A 16 4.80 16.44 3.26
CA ALA A 16 5.63 16.77 2.12
C ALA A 16 6.84 17.49 2.71
N GLY A 17 7.97 16.78 2.75
CA GLY A 17 9.11 17.20 3.56
C GLY A 17 9.43 18.65 3.24
N VAL A 18 9.39 19.49 4.27
CA VAL A 18 9.97 20.83 4.22
C VAL A 18 11.44 20.65 3.88
N GLY A 19 11.79 20.93 2.62
CA GLY A 19 13.15 21.21 2.18
C GLY A 19 14.10 20.01 2.08
N ALA A 20 14.02 19.26 0.99
CA ALA A 20 15.25 18.88 0.29
C ALA A 20 15.07 19.21 -1.19
N VAL A 21 15.90 20.16 -1.64
CA VAL A 21 15.98 20.67 -3.01
C VAL A 21 15.97 19.48 -3.97
N SER A 22 14.97 19.42 -4.85
CA SER A 22 15.02 18.50 -5.99
C SER A 22 16.24 18.88 -6.84
N SER A 23 17.11 17.91 -7.13
CA SER A 23 18.06 18.13 -8.21
C SER A 23 17.24 18.36 -9.48
N VAL A 24 17.46 19.51 -10.12
CA VAL A 24 16.84 19.89 -11.39
C VAL A 24 16.95 18.75 -12.42
N GLU A 25 18.04 17.98 -12.32
CA GLU A 25 18.36 16.81 -13.14
C GLU A 25 17.28 15.71 -13.11
N THR A 26 16.69 15.37 -11.95
CA THR A 26 15.68 14.30 -11.87
C THR A 26 14.37 14.72 -12.53
N VAL A 27 13.95 15.96 -12.35
CA VAL A 27 12.72 16.48 -12.96
C VAL A 27 12.87 16.60 -14.47
N GLU A 28 14.04 17.07 -14.93
CA GLU A 28 14.39 17.11 -16.35
C GLU A 28 14.36 15.69 -16.96
N ALA A 29 14.98 14.71 -16.30
CA ALA A 29 15.02 13.33 -16.77
C ALA A 29 13.61 12.71 -16.91
N LEU A 30 12.67 13.08 -16.04
CA LEU A 30 11.30 12.56 -16.06
C LEU A 30 10.39 13.24 -17.09
N ARG A 31 10.78 14.40 -17.66
CA ARG A 31 9.91 15.20 -18.54
C ARG A 31 9.36 14.39 -19.73
N SER A 32 10.21 13.63 -20.41
CA SER A 32 9.80 12.84 -21.57
C SER A 32 8.82 11.72 -21.20
N ALA A 33 9.01 11.09 -20.03
CA ALA A 33 8.11 10.07 -19.50
C ALA A 33 6.74 10.68 -19.15
N VAL A 34 6.74 11.83 -18.47
CA VAL A 34 5.52 12.56 -18.11
C VAL A 34 4.71 12.93 -19.36
N ALA A 35 5.36 13.46 -20.40
CA ALA A 35 4.70 13.79 -21.66
C ALA A 35 4.06 12.55 -22.31
N ARG A 36 4.79 11.44 -22.40
CA ARG A 36 4.25 10.18 -22.96
C ARG A 36 3.09 9.63 -22.17
N VAL A 37 3.12 9.77 -20.85
CA VAL A 37 2.06 9.31 -19.94
C VAL A 37 0.78 10.15 -20.10
N ALA A 38 0.91 11.45 -20.39
CA ALA A 38 -0.23 12.32 -20.65
C ALA A 38 -1.06 11.88 -21.87
N ASP A 39 -0.39 11.33 -22.89
CA ASP A 39 -1.04 10.82 -24.11
C ASP A 39 -1.77 9.48 -23.91
N LEU A 40 -1.58 8.80 -22.78
CA LEU A 40 -2.26 7.54 -22.48
C LEU A 40 -3.71 7.82 -22.04
N PRO A 41 -4.73 7.37 -22.79
CA PRO A 41 -6.12 7.78 -22.54
C PRO A 41 -6.71 7.26 -21.23
N ARG A 42 -6.11 6.21 -20.64
CA ARG A 42 -6.57 5.61 -19.37
C ARG A 42 -5.75 6.03 -18.16
N MET A 43 -4.66 6.79 -18.35
CA MET A 43 -3.87 7.23 -17.21
C MET A 43 -4.63 8.30 -16.44
N ARG A 44 -4.60 8.24 -15.10
CA ARG A 44 -5.27 9.24 -14.26
C ARG A 44 -4.29 10.12 -13.51
N SER A 45 -3.16 9.58 -13.11
CA SER A 45 -2.16 10.33 -12.36
C SER A 45 -0.78 9.68 -12.46
N LEU A 46 0.27 10.48 -12.30
CA LEU A 46 1.64 10.05 -12.11
C LEU A 46 2.24 10.83 -10.95
N LEU A 47 2.65 10.11 -9.91
CA LEU A 47 3.32 10.66 -8.74
C LEU A 47 4.68 9.97 -8.61
N VAL A 48 5.74 10.74 -8.39
CA VAL A 48 7.11 10.24 -8.22
C VAL A 48 7.71 10.87 -6.97
N SER A 49 7.98 10.03 -5.97
CA SER A 49 8.71 10.41 -4.74
C SER A 49 10.10 9.81 -4.77
N VAL A 50 11.11 10.62 -4.42
CA VAL A 50 12.48 10.15 -4.21
C VAL A 50 12.93 10.70 -2.86
N ASP A 51 13.31 9.80 -1.96
CA ASP A 51 13.72 10.11 -0.59
C ASP A 51 12.69 10.96 0.17
N GLY A 52 11.41 10.62 0.02
CA GLY A 52 10.29 11.34 0.65
C GLY A 52 9.94 12.67 -0.01
N VAL A 53 10.68 13.10 -1.05
CA VAL A 53 10.42 14.35 -1.75
C VAL A 53 9.67 14.11 -3.06
N MET A 54 8.53 14.78 -3.19
CA MET A 54 7.77 14.76 -4.44
C MET A 54 8.51 15.48 -5.56
N LYS A 55 8.85 14.73 -6.61
CA LYS A 55 9.52 15.23 -7.82
C LYS A 55 8.54 15.48 -8.95
N VAL A 56 7.50 14.66 -9.04
CA VAL A 56 6.40 14.81 -10.01
C VAL A 56 5.08 14.51 -9.30
N GLU A 57 4.09 15.36 -9.51
CA GLU A 57 2.70 15.10 -9.19
C GLU A 57 1.86 15.69 -10.32
N GLN A 58 1.26 14.82 -11.12
CA GLN A 58 0.43 15.25 -12.24
C GLN A 58 -0.81 14.37 -12.38
N TYR A 59 -1.92 15.01 -12.75
CA TYR A 59 -3.21 14.39 -12.96
C TYR A 59 -3.67 14.63 -14.40
N PHE A 60 -4.31 13.62 -14.98
CA PHE A 60 -4.70 13.59 -16.39
C PHE A 60 -6.19 13.31 -16.53
N HIS A 61 -6.78 13.72 -17.66
CA HIS A 61 -8.14 13.34 -18.06
C HIS A 61 -9.20 13.60 -16.97
N GLY A 62 -9.12 14.77 -16.32
CA GLY A 62 -10.07 15.20 -15.28
C GLY A 62 -9.94 14.48 -13.93
N ALA A 63 -8.82 13.81 -13.68
CA ALA A 63 -8.49 13.33 -12.34
C ALA A 63 -8.00 14.47 -11.44
N VAL A 64 -8.14 14.28 -10.13
CA VAL A 64 -7.70 15.20 -9.08
C VAL A 64 -7.21 14.39 -7.89
N ALA A 65 -6.39 14.99 -7.02
CA ALA A 65 -5.73 14.32 -5.90
C ALA A 65 -6.68 13.55 -4.96
N HIS A 66 -7.84 14.12 -4.65
CA HIS A 66 -8.80 13.55 -3.71
C HIS A 66 -9.81 12.59 -4.36
N ARG A 67 -9.62 12.23 -5.64
CA ARG A 67 -10.49 11.27 -6.32
C ARG A 67 -10.08 9.85 -5.98
N THR A 68 -11.02 9.06 -5.50
CA THR A 68 -10.78 7.64 -5.20
C THR A 68 -10.52 6.84 -6.47
N ALA A 69 -9.62 5.85 -6.36
CA ALA A 69 -9.28 4.91 -7.42
C ALA A 69 -9.43 3.47 -6.91
N ASN A 70 -9.75 2.54 -7.80
CA ASN A 70 -9.76 1.13 -7.46
C ASN A 70 -8.31 0.59 -7.47
N LEU A 71 -7.78 0.25 -6.30
CA LEU A 71 -6.40 -0.20 -6.10
C LEU A 71 -6.11 -1.59 -6.69
N LYS A 72 -7.14 -2.43 -6.88
CA LYS A 72 -6.98 -3.82 -7.36
C LYS A 72 -5.88 -4.55 -6.57
N SER A 73 -4.86 -5.09 -7.23
CA SER A 73 -3.80 -5.85 -6.57
C SER A 73 -2.86 -4.99 -5.71
N ALA A 74 -2.84 -3.65 -5.87
CA ALA A 74 -2.11 -2.80 -4.94
C ALA A 74 -2.64 -2.90 -3.50
N SER A 75 -3.90 -3.35 -3.32
CA SER A 75 -4.45 -3.65 -1.99
C SER A 75 -3.69 -4.74 -1.24
N LYS A 76 -2.99 -5.65 -1.94
CA LYS A 76 -2.21 -6.72 -1.29
C LYS A 76 -1.04 -6.16 -0.47
N SER A 77 -0.41 -5.07 -0.91
CA SER A 77 0.64 -4.41 -0.12
C SER A 77 0.10 -3.86 1.19
N ILE A 78 -1.13 -3.33 1.19
CA ILE A 78 -1.80 -2.86 2.42
C ILE A 78 -2.09 -4.06 3.33
N ILE A 79 -2.60 -5.16 2.78
CA ILE A 79 -2.85 -6.39 3.55
C ILE A 79 -1.56 -6.92 4.18
N SER A 80 -0.45 -6.95 3.44
CA SER A 80 0.86 -7.37 3.98
C SER A 80 1.32 -6.50 5.15
N VAL A 81 1.14 -5.17 5.07
CA VAL A 81 1.41 -4.26 6.19
C VAL A 81 0.51 -4.57 7.39
N LEU A 82 -0.78 -4.82 7.17
CA LEU A 82 -1.71 -5.18 8.25
C LEU A 82 -1.33 -6.49 8.94
N VAL A 83 -0.83 -7.49 8.19
CA VAL A 83 -0.31 -8.73 8.80
C VAL A 83 0.94 -8.44 9.64
N GLY A 84 1.85 -7.59 9.17
CA GLY A 84 2.99 -7.13 9.96
C GLY A 84 2.58 -6.47 11.29
N ILE A 85 1.54 -5.63 11.26
CA ILE A 85 0.96 -5.01 12.47
C ILE A 85 0.34 -6.07 13.39
N ALA A 86 -0.35 -7.07 12.84
CA ALA A 86 -0.94 -8.15 13.63
C ALA A 86 0.11 -8.99 14.37
N LEU A 87 1.26 -9.25 13.73
CA LEU A 87 2.42 -9.90 14.36
C LEU A 87 2.97 -9.05 15.51
N ASP A 88 3.22 -7.76 15.26
CA ASP A 88 3.77 -6.82 16.27
C ASP A 88 2.85 -6.68 17.50
N GLN A 89 1.53 -6.74 17.28
CA GLN A 89 0.53 -6.66 18.36
C GLN A 89 0.22 -8.01 19.01
N GLY A 90 0.82 -9.11 18.57
CA GLY A 90 0.60 -10.45 19.11
C GLY A 90 -0.77 -11.04 18.77
N TYR A 91 -1.46 -10.53 17.75
CA TYR A 91 -2.68 -11.14 17.21
C TYR A 91 -2.38 -12.32 16.29
N LEU A 92 -1.16 -12.39 15.74
CA LEU A 92 -0.64 -13.51 14.98
C LEU A 92 0.71 -13.91 15.60
N GLU A 93 0.93 -15.20 15.84
CA GLU A 93 2.17 -15.68 16.48
C GLU A 93 3.36 -15.67 15.52
N SER A 94 3.18 -16.22 14.31
CA SER A 94 4.18 -16.27 13.25
C SER A 94 3.53 -16.21 11.88
N VAL A 95 4.31 -15.92 10.83
CA VAL A 95 3.90 -16.17 9.45
C VAL A 95 3.78 -17.67 9.13
N ASP A 96 4.41 -18.53 9.92
CA ASP A 96 4.32 -19.98 9.81
C ASP A 96 3.00 -20.55 10.35
N THR A 97 2.19 -19.74 11.05
CA THR A 97 0.88 -20.15 11.55
C THR A 97 0.00 -20.61 10.38
N THR A 98 -0.64 -21.76 10.54
CA THR A 98 -1.48 -22.36 9.51
C THR A 98 -2.89 -21.76 9.52
N ILE A 99 -3.52 -21.73 8.34
CA ILE A 99 -4.83 -21.07 8.17
C ILE A 99 -5.98 -21.82 8.84
N ASP A 100 -5.76 -23.06 9.27
CA ASP A 100 -6.73 -23.89 9.99
C ASP A 100 -7.06 -23.38 11.38
N GLU A 101 -6.13 -22.65 12.01
CA GLU A 101 -6.38 -21.97 13.29
C GLU A 101 -7.46 -20.88 13.18
N PHE A 102 -7.64 -20.30 12.00
CA PHE A 102 -8.57 -19.18 11.77
C PHE A 102 -9.84 -19.57 11.03
N PHE A 103 -9.72 -20.52 10.09
CA PHE A 103 -10.76 -20.85 9.12
C PHE A 103 -11.05 -22.36 9.06
N PRO A 104 -11.20 -23.06 10.20
CA PRO A 104 -11.35 -24.52 10.21
C PRO A 104 -12.56 -25.01 9.41
N GLU A 105 -13.60 -24.19 9.29
CA GLU A 105 -14.83 -24.52 8.55
C GLU A 105 -14.67 -24.50 7.02
N TYR A 106 -13.54 -24.00 6.49
CA TYR A 106 -13.30 -23.89 5.05
C TYR A 106 -12.31 -24.95 4.51
N LEU A 107 -11.94 -25.92 5.35
CA LEU A 107 -10.89 -26.90 5.07
C LEU A 107 -11.44 -28.29 4.73
N ASP A 108 -12.20 -28.37 3.63
CA ASP A 108 -12.72 -29.64 3.11
C ASP A 108 -11.61 -30.60 2.61
N ASP A 109 -10.40 -30.08 2.37
CA ASP A 109 -9.23 -30.84 1.95
C ASP A 109 -8.13 -30.71 3.02
N PRO A 110 -7.67 -31.83 3.63
CA PRO A 110 -6.59 -31.82 4.62
C PRO A 110 -5.30 -31.14 4.14
N ALA A 111 -5.05 -31.12 2.82
CA ALA A 111 -3.89 -30.43 2.27
C ALA A 111 -3.93 -28.92 2.51
N LYS A 112 -5.12 -28.31 2.53
CA LYS A 112 -5.29 -26.86 2.79
C LYS A 112 -4.98 -26.47 4.22
N GLY A 113 -5.12 -27.38 5.18
CA GLY A 113 -4.78 -27.13 6.58
C GLY A 113 -3.27 -26.92 6.81
N ARG A 114 -2.43 -27.19 5.81
CA ARG A 114 -0.98 -26.95 5.89
C ARG A 114 -0.54 -25.62 5.27
N ILE A 115 -1.48 -24.86 4.68
CA ILE A 115 -1.18 -23.56 4.10
C ILE A 115 -0.87 -22.60 5.25
N THR A 116 0.28 -21.94 5.19
CA THR A 116 0.70 -20.95 6.19
C THR A 116 0.24 -19.54 5.80
N VAL A 117 0.34 -18.60 6.73
CA VAL A 117 0.16 -17.17 6.40
C VAL A 117 1.25 -16.70 5.41
N GLU A 118 2.48 -17.22 5.53
CA GLU A 118 3.56 -16.95 4.57
C GLU A 118 3.15 -17.33 3.15
N ASP A 119 2.63 -18.54 2.92
CA ASP A 119 2.17 -19.00 1.61
C ASP A 119 1.17 -18.02 0.99
N LEU A 120 0.25 -17.46 1.79
CA LEU A 120 -0.74 -16.49 1.32
C LEU A 120 -0.14 -15.10 0.99
N LEU A 121 0.94 -14.72 1.65
CA LEU A 121 1.64 -13.45 1.43
C LEU A 121 2.61 -13.51 0.25
N THR A 122 3.22 -14.66 0.00
CA THR A 122 4.22 -14.85 -1.06
C THR A 122 3.66 -15.44 -2.34
N MET A 123 2.48 -16.08 -2.28
CA MET A 123 1.81 -16.84 -3.34
C MET A 123 2.56 -18.07 -3.85
#